data_AF-A0A9P6MKE0-F1
#
_entry.id   AF-A0A9P6MKE0-F1
#
_cell.length_a   1.000
_cell.length_b   1.000
_cell.length_c   1.000
_cell.angle_alpha   90.00
_cell.angle_beta   90.00
_cell.angle_gamma   90.00
#
_symmetry.space_group_name_H-M   'P 1'
#
loop_
_entity.id
_entity.type
_entity.pdbx_description
1 polymer ?
#
loop_
_entity_poly.entity_id
_entity_poly.type
_entity_poly.pdbx_seq_one_letter_code
_entity_poly.pdbx_strand_id
1 'polypeptide(L)'
;MSRRTVVSYEPDSTTSTFSTRSNGLPTTRNSLAGKRIGNHSNDVVAYFHDEEVGNYHYGERHPMKPHRLTLTNHLVISYDLHKKMEIFQPRRATEEEIMSFHAADYIDFLKRVTPENMNNFSKLFTRYNVGDDCPVFDGMFDFCKIYSGATIDAARKLTNGSADISINWSGGLHHAKRVEASGFCYVNDIVLGIFELLTYGILCFKHSLVL
;
A
#
# COMPACT_ATOMS: atom_id res chain seq x y z
N MET A 1 -25.17 25.36 -20.86
CA MET A 1 -25.62 25.73 -19.51
C MET A 1 -26.74 24.79 -19.08
N SER A 2 -26.47 23.91 -18.11
CA SER A 2 -27.52 23.19 -17.38
C SER A 2 -27.02 22.98 -15.96
N ARG A 3 -27.69 23.62 -15.00
CA ARG A 3 -27.34 23.59 -13.57
C ARG A 3 -27.71 22.22 -13.01
N ARG A 4 -26.74 21.47 -12.48
CA ARG A 4 -27.00 20.30 -11.63
C ARG A 4 -27.28 20.78 -10.21
N THR A 5 -28.45 20.43 -9.71
CA THR A 5 -28.90 20.67 -8.34
C THR A 5 -28.09 19.79 -7.38
N VAL A 6 -27.48 20.40 -6.37
CA VAL A 6 -26.83 19.72 -5.25
C VAL A 6 -27.93 19.27 -4.29
N VAL A 7 -28.05 17.95 -4.07
CA VAL A 7 -28.91 17.41 -3.01
C VAL A 7 -28.04 17.27 -1.76
N SER A 8 -28.28 18.14 -0.78
CA SER A 8 -27.71 18.05 0.56
C SER A 8 -28.37 16.89 1.33
N TYR A 9 -27.55 16.01 1.89
CA TYR A 9 -28.01 14.93 2.77
C TYR A 9 -27.85 15.39 4.23
N GLU A 10 -28.95 15.58 4.95
CA GLU A 10 -28.93 15.69 6.41
C GLU A 10 -29.17 14.30 7.02
N PRO A 11 -28.33 13.83 7.95
CA PRO A 11 -28.56 12.55 8.61
C PRO A 11 -29.63 12.72 9.70
N ASP A 12 -30.75 12.03 9.49
CA ASP A 12 -31.86 11.97 10.44
C ASP A 12 -31.43 11.19 11.69
N SER A 13 -31.31 11.91 12.80
CA SER A 13 -30.96 11.37 14.09
C SER A 13 -32.19 10.70 14.69
N THR A 14 -32.37 9.38 14.52
CA THR A 14 -33.08 8.47 15.46
C THR A 14 -33.46 7.12 14.82
N THR A 15 -32.48 6.23 14.60
CA THR A 15 -32.78 4.79 14.51
C THR A 15 -31.68 3.96 15.17
N SER A 16 -31.87 3.67 16.46
CA SER A 16 -31.09 2.68 17.20
C SER A 16 -31.55 1.28 16.81
N THR A 17 -30.61 0.40 16.43
CA THR A 17 -30.84 -1.00 16.06
C THR A 17 -30.92 -1.96 17.25
N PHE A 18 -31.08 -1.48 18.48
CA PHE A 18 -31.16 -2.33 19.67
C PHE A 18 -32.54 -2.25 20.36
N SER A 19 -33.13 -3.43 20.58
CA SER A 19 -34.44 -3.67 21.20
C SER A 19 -34.52 -3.12 22.64
N THR A 20 -35.56 -2.32 22.91
CA THR A 20 -35.90 -1.80 24.24
C THR A 20 -36.86 -2.73 24.97
N ARG A 21 -36.43 -3.30 26.09
CA ARG A 21 -37.34 -3.76 27.16
C ARG A 21 -36.92 -3.12 28.49
N SER A 22 -37.82 -2.31 29.03
CA SER A 22 -37.74 -1.70 30.35
C SER A 22 -38.45 -2.58 31.39
N ASN A 23 -37.80 -2.76 32.55
CA ASN A 23 -38.43 -2.89 33.87
C ASN A 23 -37.37 -2.62 34.95
N GLY A 24 -37.75 -1.90 36.00
CA GLY A 24 -36.90 -1.00 36.78
C GLY A 24 -36.17 -1.54 38.02
N LEU A 25 -35.11 -0.77 38.38
CA LEU A 25 -34.38 -0.48 39.65
C LEU A 25 -34.09 -1.60 40.70
N PRO A 26 -33.01 -1.52 41.53
CA PRO A 26 -32.41 -0.31 42.09
C PRO A 26 -30.89 -0.11 41.91
N THR A 27 -30.56 1.18 41.98
CA THR A 27 -29.25 1.87 42.05
C THR A 27 -28.11 1.17 42.80
N THR A 28 -27.01 0.92 42.08
CA THR A 28 -25.64 1.11 42.60
C THR A 28 -24.81 1.85 41.53
N ARG A 29 -24.32 3.05 41.88
CA ARG A 29 -23.38 3.80 41.05
C ARG A 29 -22.04 3.05 41.01
N ASN A 30 -21.80 2.30 39.95
CA ASN A 30 -20.43 2.01 39.50
C ASN A 30 -20.23 2.65 38.14
N SER A 31 -19.58 3.82 38.17
CA SER A 31 -19.06 4.53 37.01
C SER A 31 -17.98 3.66 36.36
N LEU A 32 -18.37 2.74 35.48
CA LEU A 32 -17.49 2.22 34.43
C LEU A 32 -17.53 3.22 33.27
N ALA A 33 -16.97 4.40 33.51
CA ALA A 33 -16.54 5.28 32.43
C ALA A 33 -15.64 4.43 31.52
N GLY A 34 -15.98 4.39 30.22
CA GLY A 34 -15.31 3.56 29.22
C GLY A 34 -13.81 3.61 29.41
N LYS A 35 -13.22 2.47 29.79
CA LYS A 35 -11.79 2.31 29.97
C LYS A 35 -11.16 2.64 28.63
N ARG A 36 -10.64 3.87 28.48
CA ARG A 36 -9.84 4.25 27.33
C ARG A 36 -8.75 3.19 27.24
N ILE A 37 -8.73 2.47 26.13
CA ILE A 37 -7.65 1.53 25.82
C ILE A 37 -6.37 2.36 25.97
N GLY A 38 -5.56 2.04 26.99
CA GLY A 38 -4.31 2.75 27.24
C GLY A 38 -3.37 2.58 26.05
N ASN A 39 -2.44 3.52 25.84
CA ASN A 39 -1.40 3.34 24.83
C ASN A 39 -0.68 2.02 25.07
N HIS A 40 -0.71 1.13 24.08
CA HIS A 40 -0.07 -0.18 24.15
C HIS A 40 1.45 -0.09 23.88
N SER A 41 1.93 0.99 23.27
CA SER A 41 3.34 1.35 23.10
C SER A 41 3.47 2.84 22.71
N ASN A 42 4.67 3.42 22.82
CA ASN A 42 5.01 4.77 22.32
C ASN A 42 5.77 4.66 20.98
N ASP A 43 5.48 3.63 20.18
CA ASP A 43 6.21 3.34 18.96
C ASP A 43 6.03 4.48 17.94
N VAL A 44 7.13 4.87 17.31
CA VAL A 44 7.12 5.83 16.20
C VAL A 44 6.71 5.07 14.93
N VAL A 45 5.52 5.39 14.42
CA VAL A 45 4.96 4.78 13.22
C VAL A 45 5.17 5.70 12.02
N ALA A 46 5.85 5.21 10.99
CA ALA A 46 5.97 5.84 9.69
C ALA A 46 5.00 5.19 8.69
N TYR A 47 4.24 6.00 7.96
CA TYR A 47 3.25 5.56 6.97
C TYR A 47 3.56 6.15 5.61
N PHE A 48 3.76 5.29 4.61
CA PHE A 48 4.15 5.67 3.26
C PHE A 48 2.94 5.61 2.32
N HIS A 49 2.65 6.73 1.68
CA HIS A 49 1.56 6.83 0.72
C HIS A 49 1.92 7.79 -0.42
N ASP A 50 1.74 7.32 -1.64
CA ASP A 50 1.79 8.14 -2.85
C ASP A 50 0.37 8.30 -3.39
N GLU A 51 -0.05 9.54 -3.67
CA GLU A 51 -1.41 9.85 -4.11
C GLU A 51 -1.73 9.28 -5.50
N GLU A 52 -0.73 9.09 -6.36
CA GLU A 52 -0.90 8.60 -7.72
C GLU A 52 -1.11 7.07 -7.77
N VAL A 53 -0.73 6.34 -6.72
CA VAL A 53 -0.72 4.87 -6.72
C VAL A 53 -2.10 4.25 -7.01
N GLY A 54 -3.18 4.97 -6.69
CA GLY A 54 -4.55 4.53 -6.94
C GLY A 54 -5.06 4.78 -8.37
N ASN A 55 -4.33 5.54 -9.18
CA ASN A 55 -4.71 5.91 -10.55
C ASN A 55 -4.34 4.83 -11.58
N TYR A 56 -3.45 3.89 -11.22
CA TYR A 56 -3.05 2.81 -12.11
C TYR A 56 -4.16 1.76 -12.26
N HIS A 57 -4.30 1.23 -13.48
CA HIS A 57 -5.42 0.38 -13.85
C HIS A 57 -4.95 -0.83 -14.66
N TYR A 58 -4.99 -2.02 -14.04
CA TYR A 58 -4.52 -3.28 -14.64
C TYR A 58 -5.36 -3.74 -15.85
N GLY A 59 -6.57 -3.19 -16.03
CA GLY A 59 -7.50 -3.60 -17.06
C GLY A 59 -8.92 -3.71 -16.51
N GLU A 60 -9.91 -3.54 -17.39
CA GLU A 60 -11.32 -3.40 -17.00
C GLU A 60 -11.78 -4.59 -16.16
N ARG A 61 -11.49 -5.82 -16.62
CA ARG A 61 -11.91 -7.08 -16.00
C ARG A 61 -10.91 -7.64 -15.00
N HIS A 62 -9.76 -6.98 -14.82
CA HIS A 62 -8.69 -7.50 -13.98
C HIS A 62 -9.01 -7.32 -12.48
N PRO A 63 -8.78 -8.33 -11.61
CA PRO A 63 -9.18 -8.27 -10.19
C PRO A 63 -8.30 -7.34 -9.34
N MET A 64 -7.01 -7.18 -9.69
CA MET A 64 -6.14 -6.21 -9.01
C MET A 64 -6.59 -4.78 -9.32
N LYS A 65 -7.07 -4.07 -8.31
CA LYS A 65 -7.50 -2.67 -8.40
C LYS A 65 -6.64 -1.80 -7.45
N PRO A 66 -5.57 -1.14 -7.95
CA PRO A 66 -4.75 -0.24 -7.15
C PRO A 66 -5.53 0.86 -6.42
N HIS A 67 -6.70 1.25 -6.94
CA HIS A 67 -7.63 2.18 -6.28
C HIS A 67 -8.02 1.79 -4.84
N ARG A 68 -7.91 0.50 -4.46
CA ARG A 68 -8.08 0.07 -3.05
C ARG A 68 -7.16 0.84 -2.08
N LEU A 69 -5.99 1.27 -2.54
CA LEU A 69 -5.01 2.02 -1.75
C LEU A 69 -5.50 3.44 -1.45
N THR A 70 -6.15 4.10 -2.41
CA THR A 70 -6.82 5.39 -2.20
C THR A 70 -7.93 5.27 -1.16
N LEU A 71 -8.74 4.21 -1.24
CA LEU A 71 -9.80 3.95 -0.26
C LEU A 71 -9.24 3.72 1.14
N THR A 72 -8.18 2.92 1.27
CA THR A 72 -7.48 2.71 2.55
C THR A 72 -6.95 4.02 3.11
N ASN A 73 -6.31 4.86 2.28
CA ASN A 73 -5.80 6.15 2.75
C ASN A 73 -6.93 7.10 3.20
N HIS A 74 -8.06 7.12 2.50
CA HIS A 74 -9.23 7.89 2.93
C HIS A 74 -9.76 7.43 4.29
N LEU A 75 -9.78 6.11 4.57
CA LEU A 75 -10.16 5.59 5.89
C LEU A 75 -9.15 6.00 6.96
N VAL A 76 -7.85 5.91 6.68
CA VAL A 76 -6.77 6.37 7.57
C VAL A 76 -6.95 7.83 7.96
N ILE A 77 -7.29 8.69 7.00
CA ILE A 77 -7.55 10.11 7.25
C ILE A 77 -8.85 10.29 8.05
N SER A 78 -9.94 9.64 7.62
CA SER A 78 -11.28 9.78 8.22
C SER A 78 -11.36 9.31 9.67
N TYR A 79 -10.56 8.30 10.04
CA TYR A 79 -10.44 7.82 11.42
C TYR A 79 -9.37 8.56 12.24
N ASP A 80 -8.82 9.65 11.71
CA ASP A 80 -7.78 10.44 12.38
C ASP A 80 -6.51 9.65 12.74
N LEU A 81 -6.26 8.51 12.06
CA LEU A 81 -5.08 7.67 12.32
C LEU A 81 -3.79 8.38 11.90
N HIS A 82 -3.86 9.20 10.85
CA HIS A 82 -2.78 10.08 10.41
C HIS A 82 -2.24 11.01 11.50
N LYS A 83 -3.04 11.34 12.52
CA LYS A 83 -2.59 12.19 13.66
C LYS A 83 -1.71 11.43 14.65
N LYS A 84 -1.61 10.11 14.51
CA LYS A 84 -0.88 9.20 15.40
C LYS A 84 0.36 8.58 14.75
N MET A 85 0.69 9.00 13.53
CA MET A 85 1.80 8.47 12.74
C MET A 85 2.38 9.56 11.85
N GLU A 86 3.62 9.39 11.41
CA GLU A 86 4.26 10.29 10.46
C GLU A 86 3.96 9.84 9.04
N ILE A 87 3.38 10.72 8.22
CA ILE A 87 3.08 10.42 6.81
C ILE A 87 4.23 10.86 5.93
N PHE A 88 4.67 9.96 5.05
CA PHE A 88 5.72 10.20 4.07
C PHE A 88 5.19 9.96 2.66
N GLN A 89 5.53 10.89 1.76
CA GLN A 89 5.45 10.64 0.33
C GLN A 89 6.72 9.88 -0.08
N PRO A 90 6.61 8.64 -0.56
CA PRO A 90 7.78 7.85 -0.93
C PRO A 90 8.39 8.39 -2.23
N ARG A 91 9.71 8.23 -2.37
CA ARG A 91 10.33 8.48 -3.68
C ARG A 91 10.07 7.29 -4.61
N ARG A 92 10.23 7.51 -5.91
CA ARG A 92 10.31 6.42 -6.89
C ARG A 92 11.64 5.67 -6.73
N ALA A 93 11.60 4.34 -6.64
CA ALA A 93 12.80 3.51 -6.65
C ALA A 93 13.63 3.76 -7.92
N THR A 94 14.95 3.75 -7.79
CA THR A 94 15.83 3.84 -8.97
C THR A 94 15.91 2.49 -9.68
N GLU A 95 16.35 2.49 -10.93
CA GLU A 95 16.54 1.24 -11.67
C GLU A 95 17.62 0.38 -11.01
N GLU A 96 18.69 1.01 -10.50
CA GLU A 96 19.78 0.34 -9.79
C GLU A 96 19.29 -0.39 -8.54
N GLU A 97 18.39 0.24 -7.77
CA GLU A 97 17.78 -0.38 -6.60
C GLU A 97 16.94 -1.59 -6.97
N ILE A 98 16.11 -1.49 -8.00
CA ILE A 98 15.28 -2.62 -8.46
C ILE A 98 16.17 -3.75 -9.01
N MET A 99 17.23 -3.41 -9.74
CA MET A 99 18.18 -4.37 -10.32
C MET A 99 19.11 -5.00 -9.28
N SER A 100 19.10 -4.56 -8.02
CA SER A 100 19.83 -5.25 -6.95
C SER A 100 19.35 -6.70 -6.78
N PHE A 101 18.07 -6.97 -7.06
CA PHE A 101 17.50 -8.31 -7.10
C PHE A 101 17.18 -8.76 -8.53
N HIS A 102 16.42 -7.94 -9.28
CA HIS A 102 15.92 -8.31 -10.60
C HIS A 102 16.99 -8.28 -11.69
N ALA A 103 16.84 -9.12 -12.71
CA ALA A 103 17.77 -9.09 -13.83
C ALA A 103 17.60 -7.83 -14.70
N ALA A 104 18.72 -7.26 -15.16
CA ALA A 104 18.74 -6.03 -15.93
C ALA A 104 17.92 -6.12 -17.23
N ASP A 105 17.94 -7.26 -17.92
CA ASP A 105 17.18 -7.47 -19.15
C ASP A 105 15.66 -7.52 -18.90
N TYR A 106 15.24 -8.05 -17.75
CA TYR A 106 13.83 -8.03 -17.32
C TYR A 106 13.37 -6.61 -16.98
N ILE A 107 14.17 -5.82 -16.26
CA ILE A 107 13.83 -4.43 -15.93
C ILE A 107 13.81 -3.55 -17.19
N ASP A 108 14.76 -3.73 -18.09
CA ASP A 108 14.80 -3.05 -19.39
C ASP A 108 13.57 -3.42 -20.26
N PHE A 109 13.05 -4.64 -20.13
CA PHE A 109 11.76 -5.01 -20.73
C PHE A 109 10.58 -4.27 -20.08
N LEU A 110 10.42 -4.34 -18.75
CA LEU A 110 9.31 -3.69 -18.04
C LEU A 110 9.26 -2.18 -18.29
N LYS A 111 10.43 -1.54 -18.40
CA LYS A 111 10.56 -0.11 -18.67
C LYS A 111 10.08 0.29 -20.07
N ARG A 112 10.28 -0.57 -21.07
CA ARG A 112 10.02 -0.23 -22.48
C ARG A 112 8.67 -0.68 -22.99
N VAL A 113 8.11 -1.75 -22.41
CA VAL A 113 6.85 -2.29 -22.87
C VAL A 113 5.69 -1.34 -22.52
N THR A 114 4.88 -1.01 -23.52
CA THR A 114 3.66 -0.21 -23.38
C THR A 114 2.52 -0.91 -24.13
N PRO A 115 1.24 -0.57 -23.86
CA PRO A 115 0.13 -1.13 -24.60
C PRO A 115 0.23 -0.93 -26.13
N GLU A 116 0.80 0.20 -26.58
CA GLU A 116 0.94 0.51 -28.01
C GLU A 116 2.00 -0.33 -28.71
N ASN A 117 3.06 -0.72 -28.00
CA ASN A 117 4.22 -1.37 -28.59
C ASN A 117 4.32 -2.88 -28.26
N MET A 118 3.34 -3.43 -27.54
CA MET A 118 3.35 -4.81 -27.02
C MET A 118 3.67 -5.87 -28.09
N ASN A 119 3.23 -5.67 -29.33
CA ASN A 119 3.47 -6.60 -30.44
C ASN A 119 4.96 -6.76 -30.77
N ASN A 120 5.77 -5.72 -30.53
CA ASN A 120 7.22 -5.75 -30.73
C ASN A 120 7.94 -6.64 -29.70
N PHE A 121 7.29 -6.94 -28.57
CA PHE A 121 7.85 -7.69 -27.45
C PHE A 121 7.23 -9.09 -27.31
N SER A 122 6.41 -9.55 -28.26
CA SER A 122 5.68 -10.83 -28.21
C SER A 122 6.52 -12.04 -27.77
N LYS A 123 7.78 -12.16 -28.21
CA LYS A 123 8.69 -13.25 -27.81
C LYS A 123 9.11 -13.21 -26.35
N LEU A 124 9.10 -12.03 -25.74
CA LEU A 124 9.53 -11.81 -24.36
C LEU A 124 8.39 -12.01 -23.36
N PHE A 125 7.13 -11.99 -23.81
CA PHE A 125 5.96 -12.18 -22.95
C PHE A 125 5.96 -13.55 -22.28
N THR A 126 6.24 -14.61 -23.05
CA THR A 126 6.40 -15.96 -22.50
C THR A 126 7.62 -16.06 -21.58
N ARG A 127 8.72 -15.39 -21.90
CA ARG A 127 9.96 -15.45 -21.11
C ARG A 127 9.82 -14.77 -19.75
N TYR A 128 9.13 -13.64 -19.71
CA TYR A 128 8.99 -12.79 -18.52
C TYR A 128 7.62 -12.94 -17.84
N ASN A 129 6.79 -13.86 -18.33
CA ASN A 129 5.45 -14.17 -17.84
C ASN A 129 4.55 -12.92 -17.69
N VAL A 130 4.54 -12.08 -18.73
CA VAL A 130 3.71 -10.87 -18.84
C VAL A 130 2.68 -11.09 -19.96
N GLY A 131 1.42 -10.80 -19.68
CA GLY A 131 0.30 -11.05 -20.58
C GLY A 131 -1.00 -11.29 -19.83
N ASP A 132 -1.26 -12.56 -19.49
CA ASP A 132 -2.54 -13.04 -18.95
C ASP A 132 -2.85 -12.47 -17.55
N ASP A 133 -2.36 -13.11 -16.49
CA ASP A 133 -2.50 -12.62 -15.12
C ASP A 133 -1.69 -11.35 -14.86
N CYS A 134 -0.66 -11.07 -15.64
CA CYS A 134 0.20 -9.89 -15.46
C CYS A 134 0.11 -9.00 -16.72
N PRO A 135 -0.97 -8.23 -16.91
CA PRO A 135 -1.20 -7.46 -18.12
C PRO A 135 -0.20 -6.32 -18.30
N VAL A 136 -0.02 -5.86 -19.54
CA VAL A 136 0.65 -4.57 -19.81
C VAL A 136 -0.39 -3.47 -19.69
N PHE A 137 -0.09 -2.42 -18.93
CA PHE A 137 -0.97 -1.26 -18.76
C PHE A 137 -0.15 0.04 -18.71
N ASP A 138 -0.84 1.16 -18.88
CA ASP A 138 -0.21 2.48 -18.89
C ASP A 138 0.48 2.80 -17.57
N GLY A 139 1.75 3.20 -17.64
CA GLY A 139 2.55 3.53 -16.46
C GLY A 139 2.92 2.31 -15.60
N MET A 140 2.88 1.07 -16.12
CA MET A 140 3.20 -0.14 -15.37
C MET A 140 4.54 -0.08 -14.64
N PHE A 141 5.61 0.40 -15.29
CA PHE A 141 6.91 0.50 -14.63
C PHE A 141 6.95 1.62 -13.58
N ASP A 142 6.23 2.71 -13.80
CA ASP A 142 6.08 3.78 -12.82
C ASP A 142 5.34 3.31 -11.56
N PHE A 143 4.30 2.50 -11.73
CA PHE A 143 3.65 1.79 -10.61
C PHE A 143 4.65 0.95 -9.84
N CYS A 144 5.51 0.19 -10.54
CA CYS A 144 6.59 -0.60 -9.93
C CYS A 144 7.55 0.22 -9.08
N LYS A 145 7.94 1.39 -9.59
CA LYS A 145 8.87 2.28 -8.88
C LYS A 145 8.25 2.90 -7.64
N ILE A 146 6.95 3.21 -7.65
CA ILE A 146 6.25 3.79 -6.49
C ILE A 146 6.24 2.81 -5.31
N TYR A 147 5.69 1.61 -5.48
CA TYR A 147 5.57 0.69 -4.34
C TYR A 147 6.93 0.16 -3.87
N SER A 148 7.88 -0.02 -4.79
CA SER A 148 9.25 -0.46 -4.45
C SER A 148 9.99 0.62 -3.68
N GLY A 149 9.85 1.88 -4.11
CA GLY A 149 10.50 3.01 -3.46
C GLY A 149 9.96 3.23 -2.04
N ALA A 150 8.65 3.08 -1.87
CA ALA A 150 8.01 3.12 -0.55
C ALA A 150 8.54 2.02 0.39
N THR A 151 8.70 0.79 -0.09
CA THR A 151 9.26 -0.31 0.72
C THR A 151 10.73 -0.08 1.08
N ILE A 152 11.55 0.45 0.16
CA ILE A 152 12.96 0.77 0.43
C ILE A 152 13.07 1.94 1.43
N ASP A 153 12.29 3.01 1.25
CA ASP A 153 12.31 4.15 2.18
C ASP A 153 11.80 3.76 3.58
N ALA A 154 10.80 2.87 3.65
CA ALA A 154 10.33 2.26 4.88
C ALA A 154 11.45 1.47 5.57
N ALA A 155 12.17 0.62 4.82
CA ALA A 155 13.32 -0.11 5.35
C ALA A 155 14.40 0.85 5.88
N ARG A 156 14.70 1.95 5.16
CA ARG A 156 15.67 2.97 5.60
C ARG A 156 15.27 3.66 6.89
N LYS A 157 13.98 3.95 7.08
CA LYS A 157 13.46 4.52 8.34
C LYS A 157 13.67 3.59 9.53
N LEU A 158 13.54 2.29 9.32
CA LEU A 158 13.82 1.30 10.35
C LEU A 158 15.33 1.20 10.63
N THR A 159 16.18 1.12 9.59
CA THR A 159 17.62 0.94 9.77
C THR A 159 18.32 2.16 10.38
N ASN A 160 17.81 3.38 10.14
CA ASN A 160 18.36 4.59 10.74
C ASN A 160 17.74 4.94 12.11
N GLY A 161 16.84 4.10 12.64
CA GLY A 161 16.20 4.30 13.94
C GLY A 161 15.22 5.48 14.01
N SER A 162 14.74 5.97 12.86
CA SER A 162 13.76 7.07 12.82
C SER A 162 12.31 6.58 12.92
N ALA A 163 12.06 5.27 12.91
CA ALA A 163 10.76 4.67 13.13
C ALA A 163 10.91 3.29 13.76
N ASP A 164 9.99 2.92 14.66
CA ASP A 164 9.86 1.57 15.22
C ASP A 164 9.04 0.67 14.29
N ILE A 165 8.03 1.27 13.64
CA ILE A 165 7.12 0.59 12.71
C ILE A 165 7.05 1.40 11.41
N SER A 166 7.21 0.74 10.26
CA SER A 166 6.98 1.37 8.96
C SER A 166 5.91 0.62 8.18
N ILE A 167 4.97 1.36 7.58
CA ILE A 167 3.79 0.81 6.89
C ILE A 167 3.79 1.28 5.43
N ASN A 168 3.73 0.34 4.49
CA ASN A 168 3.53 0.60 3.06
C ASN A 168 2.48 -0.35 2.47
N TRP A 169 1.20 0.06 2.45
CA TRP A 169 0.12 -0.77 1.88
C TRP A 169 0.17 -0.96 0.36
N SER A 170 0.97 -0.16 -0.35
CA SER A 170 1.13 -0.31 -1.80
C SER A 170 2.05 -1.47 -2.19
N GLY A 171 2.89 -1.90 -1.25
CA GLY A 171 3.84 -2.99 -1.43
C GLY A 171 3.24 -4.37 -1.14
N GLY A 172 4.12 -5.30 -0.78
CA GLY A 172 3.73 -6.67 -0.46
C GLY A 172 3.58 -7.56 -1.70
N LEU A 173 4.22 -7.21 -2.82
CA LEU A 173 4.08 -7.86 -4.12
C LEU A 173 5.00 -9.08 -4.19
N HIS A 174 4.64 -10.10 -3.42
CA HIS A 174 5.50 -11.23 -3.08
C HIS A 174 5.68 -12.31 -4.16
N HIS A 175 4.88 -12.30 -5.23
CA HIS A 175 4.93 -13.34 -6.25
C HIS A 175 5.98 -13.09 -7.32
N ALA A 176 6.44 -11.84 -7.48
CA ALA A 176 7.44 -11.46 -8.47
C ALA A 176 8.76 -12.23 -8.24
N LYS A 177 9.31 -12.76 -9.32
CA LYS A 177 10.59 -13.50 -9.31
C LYS A 177 11.69 -12.63 -9.89
N ARG A 178 12.92 -13.12 -9.83
CA ARG A 178 14.10 -12.39 -10.35
C ARG A 178 13.97 -11.99 -11.82
N VAL A 179 13.36 -12.83 -12.65
CA VAL A 179 13.29 -12.66 -14.11
C VAL A 179 11.87 -12.76 -14.69
N GLU A 180 10.83 -12.86 -13.87
CA GLU A 180 9.47 -13.05 -14.36
C GLU A 180 8.43 -12.44 -13.41
N ALA A 181 7.36 -11.92 -14.00
CA ALA A 181 6.17 -11.50 -13.28
C ALA A 181 5.35 -12.73 -12.88
N SER A 182 4.55 -12.63 -11.82
CA SER A 182 3.66 -13.72 -11.41
C SER A 182 2.58 -13.17 -10.48
N GLY A 183 1.34 -13.64 -10.60
CA GLY A 183 0.25 -13.31 -9.68
C GLY A 183 0.10 -11.81 -9.44
N PHE A 184 -0.01 -11.02 -10.51
CA PHE A 184 -0.14 -9.56 -10.49
C PHE A 184 1.13 -8.79 -10.05
N CYS A 185 2.22 -9.48 -9.72
CA CYS A 185 3.44 -8.88 -9.19
C CYS A 185 4.54 -8.84 -10.28
N TYR A 186 5.12 -7.65 -10.52
CA TYR A 186 6.19 -7.45 -11.52
C TYR A 186 7.56 -7.26 -10.86
N VAL A 187 7.63 -6.44 -9.81
CA VAL A 187 8.84 -6.22 -8.99
C VAL A 187 8.54 -6.68 -7.56
N ASN A 188 9.51 -7.37 -6.94
CA ASN A 188 9.37 -7.90 -5.59
C ASN A 188 9.95 -6.90 -4.58
N ASP A 189 9.11 -5.96 -4.16
CA ASP A 189 9.50 -4.92 -3.21
C ASP A 189 9.91 -5.49 -1.85
N ILE A 190 9.35 -6.62 -1.44
CA ILE A 190 9.71 -7.29 -0.18
C ILE A 190 11.18 -7.71 -0.20
N VAL A 191 11.64 -8.34 -1.29
CA VAL A 191 13.04 -8.74 -1.42
C VAL A 191 13.96 -7.51 -1.42
N LEU A 192 13.57 -6.43 -2.10
CA LEU A 192 14.32 -5.17 -2.10
C LEU A 192 14.39 -4.54 -0.69
N GLY A 193 13.28 -4.52 0.04
CA GLY A 193 13.23 -4.07 1.42
C GLY A 193 14.10 -4.92 2.34
N ILE A 194 14.08 -6.25 2.20
CA ILE A 194 14.96 -7.16 2.95
C ILE A 194 16.43 -6.90 2.61
N PHE A 195 16.78 -6.64 1.35
CA PHE A 195 18.16 -6.30 0.97
C PHE A 195 18.62 -5.00 1.63
N GLU A 196 17.78 -3.98 1.66
CA GLU A 196 18.05 -2.73 2.37
C GLU A 196 18.24 -2.98 3.87
N LEU A 197 17.36 -3.77 4.49
CA LEU A 197 17.47 -4.17 5.90
C LEU A 197 18.75 -4.95 6.19
N LEU A 198 19.17 -5.87 5.33
CA LEU A 198 20.39 -6.67 5.53
C LEU A 198 21.67 -5.87 5.27
N THR A 199 21.62 -4.86 4.40
CA THR A 199 22.77 -4.00 4.07
C THR A 199 23.10 -3.06 5.21
N TYR A 200 22.10 -2.51 5.89
CA TYR A 200 22.26 -1.47 6.92
C TYR A 200 21.83 -1.89 8.32
N GLY A 201 21.11 -3.00 8.48
CA GLY A 201 20.57 -3.49 9.74
C GLY A 201 21.24 -4.75 10.25
N ILE A 202 21.97 -4.61 11.36
CA ILE A 202 22.25 -5.72 12.29
C ILE A 202 20.91 -6.13 12.93
N LEU A 203 20.53 -7.41 12.80
CA LEU A 203 19.50 -8.19 13.52
C LEU A 203 19.06 -7.65 14.90
N CYS A 204 18.32 -6.54 14.98
CA CYS A 204 17.77 -6.02 16.23
C CYS A 204 16.24 -6.10 16.18
N PHE A 205 15.70 -7.14 16.82
CA PHE A 205 14.31 -7.63 16.86
C PHE A 205 13.24 -6.65 17.40
N LYS A 206 13.48 -5.34 17.43
CA LYS A 206 12.51 -4.35 17.93
C LYS A 206 11.68 -3.63 16.86
N HIS A 207 12.04 -3.78 15.59
CA HIS A 207 11.45 -3.00 14.50
C HIS A 207 10.51 -3.86 13.64
N SER A 208 9.41 -3.29 13.17
CA SER A 208 8.42 -3.99 12.31
C SER A 208 8.21 -3.27 10.97
N LEU A 209 8.35 -4.00 9.87
CA LEU A 209 7.97 -3.55 8.53
C LEU A 209 6.63 -4.20 8.15
N VAL A 210 5.64 -3.38 7.81
CA VAL A 210 4.31 -3.82 7.38
C VAL A 210 4.14 -3.45 5.91
N LEU A 211 3.99 -4.47 5.06
CA LEU A 211 3.77 -4.37 3.62
C LEU A 211 2.37 -4.88 3.28
#